data_AF-A0A2V1DSK7-F1
#
_entry.id   AF-A0A2V1DSK7-F1
#
_cell.length_a   1.000
_cell.length_b   1.000
_cell.length_c   1.000
_cell.angle_alpha   90.00
_cell.angle_beta   90.00
_cell.angle_gamma   90.00
#
_symmetry.space_group_name_H-M   'P 1'
#
loop_
_entity.id
_entity.type
_entity.pdbx_description
1 polymer ?
#
loop_
_entity_poly.entity_id
_entity_poly.type
_entity_poly.pdbx_seq_one_letter_code
_entity_poly.pdbx_strand_id
1 'polypeptide(L)'
;HDLLVRVIITVIWFLDTATQLEIAHCTLALIFVALLRLDAAHEWPPLFGNPAEAYTIRRFWTHFWHQLFSPSAATWARGIARRMPGLESTWLSKIFLAFFVFSMSGGAHALIGWQLGD
;
A
#
# COMPACT_ATOMS: atom_id res chain seq x y z
N HIS A 1 18.19 24.61 -11.63
CA HIS A 1 16.78 24.77 -12.03
C HIS A 1 16.10 23.39 -12.10
N ASP A 2 16.64 22.46 -12.87
CA ASP A 2 16.06 21.12 -13.10
C ASP A 2 15.81 20.27 -11.84
N LEU A 3 16.75 20.25 -10.89
CA LEU A 3 16.58 19.48 -9.64
C LEU A 3 15.40 20.01 -8.80
N LEU A 4 15.26 21.33 -8.72
CA LEU A 4 14.18 21.97 -7.99
C LEU A 4 12.82 21.63 -8.63
N VAL A 5 12.74 21.68 -9.96
CA VAL A 5 11.53 21.29 -10.69
C VAL A 5 11.18 19.83 -10.43
N ARG A 6 12.16 18.92 -10.49
CA ARG A 6 11.95 17.48 -10.21
C ARG A 6 11.44 17.25 -8.78
N VAL A 7 12.06 17.87 -7.79
CA VAL A 7 11.65 17.75 -6.38
C VAL A 7 10.22 18.25 -6.19
N ILE A 8 9.88 19.42 -6.76
CA ILE A 8 8.53 19.98 -6.65
C ILE A 8 7.51 19.06 -7.30
N ILE A 9 7.77 18.58 -8.51
CA ILE A 9 6.86 17.67 -9.22
C ILE A 9 6.67 16.39 -8.42
N THR A 10 7.75 15.77 -7.92
CA THR A 10 7.66 14.54 -7.11
C THR A 10 6.82 14.75 -5.85
N VAL A 11 7.00 15.87 -5.14
CA VAL A 11 6.21 16.18 -3.94
C VAL A 11 4.73 16.40 -4.29
N ILE A 12 4.43 17.14 -5.36
CA ILE A 12 3.05 17.36 -5.81
C ILE A 12 2.37 16.04 -6.15
N TRP A 13 3.01 15.20 -6.95
CA TRP A 13 2.47 13.90 -7.35
C TRP A 13 2.22 12.98 -6.16
N PHE A 14 3.15 13.00 -5.19
CA PHE A 14 3.01 12.24 -3.96
C PHE A 14 1.78 12.69 -3.15
N LEU A 15 1.64 14.00 -2.93
CA LEU A 15 0.51 14.57 -2.17
C LEU A 15 -0.83 14.35 -2.87
N ASP A 16 -0.85 14.49 -4.19
CA ASP A 16 -2.03 14.23 -5.01
C ASP A 16 -2.48 12.77 -4.88
N THR A 17 -1.56 11.82 -5.05
CA THR A 17 -1.84 10.38 -4.88
C THR A 17 -2.35 10.06 -3.47
N ALA A 18 -1.70 10.62 -2.43
CA ALA A 18 -2.12 10.40 -1.05
C ALA A 18 -3.53 10.94 -0.79
N THR A 19 -3.85 12.11 -1.36
CA THR A 19 -5.18 12.73 -1.24
C THR A 19 -6.25 11.92 -1.96
N GLN A 20 -5.99 11.46 -3.17
CA GLN A 20 -6.93 10.61 -3.93
C GLN A 20 -7.26 9.31 -3.17
N LEU A 21 -6.25 8.67 -2.58
CA LEU A 21 -6.43 7.47 -1.77
C LEU A 21 -7.26 7.74 -0.52
N GLU A 22 -7.02 8.84 0.19
CA GLU A 22 -7.79 9.24 1.37
C GLU A 22 -9.26 9.53 1.00
N ILE A 23 -9.49 10.26 -0.09
CA ILE A 23 -10.85 10.55 -0.59
C ILE A 23 -11.60 9.25 -0.90
N ALA A 24 -10.96 8.31 -1.60
CA ALA A 24 -11.57 7.02 -1.91
C ALA A 24 -11.89 6.23 -0.62
N HIS A 25 -10.97 6.21 0.34
CA HIS A 25 -11.15 5.55 1.63
C HIS A 25 -12.32 6.16 2.42
N CYS A 26 -12.38 7.49 2.57
CA CYS A 26 -13.47 8.17 3.26
C CYS A 26 -14.82 7.94 2.55
N THR A 27 -14.83 7.97 1.21
CA THR A 27 -16.05 7.75 0.42
C THR A 27 -16.59 6.35 0.65
N LEU A 28 -15.73 5.33 0.60
CA LEU A 28 -16.13 3.96 0.88
C LEU A 28 -16.57 3.79 2.35
N ALA A 29 -15.85 4.37 3.30
CA ALA A 29 -16.25 4.34 4.71
C ALA A 29 -17.66 4.92 4.92
N LEU A 30 -17.97 6.05 4.29
CA LEU A 30 -19.31 6.65 4.34
C LEU A 30 -20.37 5.72 3.75
N ILE A 31 -20.09 5.09 2.62
CA ILE A 31 -21.02 4.15 1.99
C ILE A 31 -21.27 2.94 2.89
N PHE A 32 -20.22 2.25 3.33
CA PHE A 32 -20.34 0.99 4.06
C PHE A 32 -20.82 1.17 5.50
N VAL A 33 -20.37 2.23 6.19
CA VAL A 33 -20.74 2.50 7.59
C VAL A 33 -22.08 3.24 7.68
N ALA A 34 -22.24 4.36 6.95
CA ALA A 34 -23.39 5.24 7.14
C ALA A 34 -24.60 4.85 6.29
N LEU A 35 -24.40 4.52 5.01
CA LEU A 35 -25.50 4.24 4.08
C LEU A 35 -25.96 2.78 4.16
N LEU A 36 -25.02 1.83 4.04
CA LEU A 36 -25.32 0.40 4.01
C LEU A 36 -25.37 -0.22 5.40
N ARG A 37 -24.71 0.41 6.40
CA ARG A 37 -24.59 -0.08 7.78
C ARG A 37 -24.08 -1.52 7.87
N LEU A 38 -23.15 -1.87 6.97
CA LEU A 38 -22.51 -3.19 6.93
C LEU A 38 -21.32 -3.27 7.89
N ASP A 39 -20.64 -2.13 8.08
CA ASP A 39 -19.43 -2.04 8.89
C ASP A 39 -19.63 -1.02 10.03
N ALA A 40 -18.85 -1.16 11.08
CA ALA A 40 -18.69 -0.17 12.14
C ALA A 40 -17.52 0.78 11.84
N ALA A 41 -17.61 2.02 12.34
CA ALA A 41 -16.58 3.04 12.09
C ALA A 41 -15.15 2.63 12.52
N HIS A 42 -15.01 1.79 13.55
CA HIS A 42 -13.70 1.32 14.03
C HIS A 42 -13.04 0.28 13.10
N GLU A 43 -13.81 -0.32 12.18
CA GLU A 43 -13.31 -1.25 11.16
C GLU A 43 -12.64 -0.49 9.98
N TRP A 44 -12.78 0.83 9.96
CA TRP A 44 -12.17 1.74 8.98
C TRP A 44 -11.09 2.61 9.65
N PRO A 45 -9.95 2.03 10.07
CA PRO A 45 -8.86 2.81 10.67
C PRO A 45 -8.22 3.76 9.65
N PRO A 46 -7.50 4.80 10.12
CA PRO A 46 -6.79 5.73 9.25
C PRO A 46 -5.94 5.02 8.20
N LEU A 47 -6.02 5.51 6.96
CA LEU A 47 -5.36 4.88 5.83
C LEU A 47 -3.84 4.92 5.94
N PHE A 48 -3.32 6.06 6.41
CA PHE A 48 -1.90 6.30 6.64
C PHE A 48 -1.59 6.30 8.14
N GLY A 49 -0.39 5.84 8.49
CA GLY A 49 0.12 5.96 9.85
C GLY A 49 0.76 7.32 10.14
N ASN A 50 1.46 7.42 11.27
CA ASN A 50 2.13 8.66 11.66
C ASN A 50 3.29 9.00 10.70
N PRO A 51 3.31 10.18 10.05
CA PRO A 51 4.43 10.61 9.19
C PRO A 51 5.78 10.64 9.91
N ALA A 52 5.80 10.85 11.24
CA ALA A 52 7.03 10.83 12.03
C ALA A 52 7.72 9.46 12.04
N GLU A 53 7.01 8.38 11.71
CA GLU A 53 7.59 7.04 11.59
C GLU A 53 8.34 6.82 10.27
N ALA A 54 8.22 7.73 9.30
CA ALA A 54 8.78 7.61 7.95
C ALA A 54 10.29 7.95 7.85
N TYR A 55 11.07 7.74 8.91
CA TYR A 55 12.51 8.09 8.94
C TYR A 55 13.44 7.03 8.33
N THR A 56 12.91 5.89 7.88
CA THR A 56 13.63 4.89 7.07
C THR A 56 12.73 4.36 5.97
N ILE A 57 13.31 3.88 4.86
CA ILE A 57 12.55 3.25 3.75
C ILE A 57 11.66 2.11 4.28
N ARG A 58 12.19 1.27 5.16
CA ARG A 58 11.41 0.16 5.73
C ARG A 58 10.21 0.64 6.52
N ARG A 59 10.36 1.66 7.37
CA ARG A 59 9.25 2.18 8.17
C ARG A 59 8.25 2.98 7.35
N PHE A 60 8.71 3.69 6.33
CA PHE A 60 7.84 4.33 5.37
C PHE A 60 6.81 3.33 4.83
N TRP A 61 7.25 2.17 4.34
CA TRP A 61 6.34 1.16 3.76
C TRP A 61 5.56 0.32 4.78
N THR A 62 6.05 0.19 6.02
CA THR A 62 5.43 -0.72 7.01
C THR A 62 4.58 -0.01 8.06
N HIS A 63 4.87 1.26 8.35
CA HIS A 63 4.22 2.02 9.43
C HIS A 63 3.45 3.23 8.90
N PHE A 64 3.92 3.90 7.85
CA PHE A 64 3.32 5.14 7.37
C PHE A 64 2.41 4.94 6.13
N TRP A 65 2.91 4.29 5.09
CA TRP A 65 2.22 4.14 3.81
C TRP A 65 0.96 3.26 3.93
N HIS A 66 0.00 3.48 3.04
CA HIS A 66 -1.31 2.84 3.11
C HIS A 66 -1.23 1.30 3.14
N GLN A 67 -2.10 0.68 3.94
CA GLN A 67 -2.14 -0.78 4.13
C GLN A 67 -3.32 -1.47 3.41
N LEU A 68 -3.93 -0.85 2.39
CA LEU A 68 -5.04 -1.47 1.66
C LEU A 68 -4.65 -2.80 0.99
N PHE A 69 -3.46 -2.86 0.41
CA PHE A 69 -3.01 -4.01 -0.38
C PHE A 69 -2.10 -4.97 0.40
N SER A 70 -1.23 -4.42 1.25
CA SER A 70 -0.14 -5.15 1.86
C SER A 70 -0.56 -6.34 2.74
N PRO A 71 -1.61 -6.27 3.59
CA PRO A 71 -2.06 -7.39 4.42
C PRO A 71 -2.56 -8.56 3.59
N SER A 72 -3.36 -8.29 2.55
CA SER A 72 -3.89 -9.29 1.63
C SER A 72 -2.76 -9.97 0.86
N ALA A 73 -1.89 -9.18 0.23
CA ALA A 73 -0.74 -9.71 -0.51
C ALA A 73 0.22 -10.48 0.39
N ALA A 74 0.46 -10.03 1.62
CA ALA A 74 1.30 -10.73 2.58
C ALA A 74 0.69 -12.06 3.05
N THR A 75 -0.64 -12.17 3.13
CA THR A 75 -1.33 -13.43 3.44
C THR A 75 -1.13 -14.45 2.33
N TRP A 76 -1.28 -14.03 1.07
CA TRP A 76 -0.96 -14.87 -0.09
C TRP A 76 0.53 -15.27 -0.10
N ALA A 77 1.43 -14.32 0.10
CA ALA A 77 2.86 -14.57 0.17
C ALA A 77 3.22 -15.61 1.24
N ARG A 78 2.65 -15.50 2.45
CA ARG A 78 2.84 -16.49 3.52
C ARG A 78 2.27 -17.86 3.15
N GLY A 79 1.11 -17.90 2.50
CA GLY A 79 0.49 -19.14 2.03
C GLY A 79 1.33 -19.87 0.98
N ILE A 80 2.03 -19.12 0.12
CA ILE A 80 2.98 -19.67 -0.86
C ILE A 80 4.27 -20.10 -0.17
N ALA A 81 4.84 -19.24 0.69
CA ALA A 81 6.09 -19.49 1.38
C ALA A 81 6.04 -20.76 2.24
N ARG A 82 4.91 -21.04 2.89
CA ARG A 82 4.69 -22.29 3.67
C ARG A 82 4.68 -23.56 2.81
N ARG A 83 4.44 -23.45 1.51
CA ARG A 83 4.47 -24.59 0.58
C ARG A 83 5.82 -24.77 -0.12
N MET A 84 6.76 -23.86 0.10
CA MET A 84 8.10 -23.90 -0.50
C MET A 84 9.11 -24.39 0.55
N PRO A 85 9.71 -25.58 0.36
CA PRO A 85 10.74 -26.08 1.25
C PRO A 85 11.92 -25.09 1.33
N GLY A 86 12.31 -24.68 2.54
CA GLY A 86 13.44 -23.78 2.79
C GLY A 86 13.09 -22.33 3.16
N LEU A 87 11.82 -21.92 3.07
CA LEU A 87 11.34 -20.57 3.45
C LEU A 87 10.69 -20.50 4.85
N GLU A 88 10.67 -21.59 5.60
CA GLU A 88 9.79 -21.74 6.77
C GLU A 88 10.15 -20.86 7.98
N SER A 89 11.40 -20.44 8.14
CA SER A 89 11.80 -19.55 9.26
C SER A 89 13.13 -18.82 9.03
N THR A 90 13.39 -18.34 7.80
CA THR A 90 14.65 -17.68 7.44
C THR A 90 14.45 -16.21 7.03
N TRP A 91 15.52 -15.42 7.04
CA TRP A 91 15.54 -14.06 6.49
C TRP A 91 15.07 -14.02 5.03
N LEU A 92 15.29 -15.10 4.28
CA LEU A 92 14.80 -15.31 2.91
C LEU A 92 13.27 -15.23 2.84
N SER A 93 12.55 -15.72 3.86
CA SER A 93 11.09 -15.58 3.95
C SER A 93 10.67 -14.11 3.97
N LYS A 94 11.36 -13.28 4.75
CA LYS A 94 11.07 -11.83 4.84
C LYS A 94 11.34 -11.13 3.51
N ILE A 95 12.42 -11.50 2.83
CA ILE A 95 12.74 -10.97 1.50
C ILE A 95 11.71 -11.42 0.47
N PHE A 96 11.35 -12.70 0.45
CA PHE A 96 10.33 -13.24 -0.44
C PHE A 96 8.99 -12.53 -0.23
N LEU A 97 8.56 -12.35 1.02
CA LEU A 97 7.33 -11.62 1.36
C LEU A 97 7.38 -10.19 0.84
N ALA A 98 8.47 -9.47 1.09
CA ALA A 98 8.63 -8.10 0.61
C ALA A 98 8.60 -8.05 -0.92
N PHE A 99 9.41 -8.89 -1.59
CA PHE A 99 9.46 -9.00 -3.03
C PHE A 99 8.07 -9.30 -3.62
N PHE A 100 7.38 -10.31 -3.10
CA PHE A 100 6.06 -10.70 -3.58
C PHE A 100 5.03 -9.59 -3.44
N VAL A 101 4.98 -8.91 -2.29
CA VAL A 101 4.05 -7.78 -2.07
C VAL A 101 4.35 -6.63 -3.03
N PHE A 102 5.62 -6.26 -3.22
CA PHE A 102 6.02 -5.21 -4.15
C PHE A 102 5.74 -5.59 -5.61
N SER A 103 6.01 -6.82 -6.03
CA SER A 103 5.74 -7.30 -7.39
C SER A 103 4.24 -7.30 -7.69
N MET A 104 3.42 -7.77 -6.75
CA MET A 104 1.96 -7.77 -6.89
C MET A 104 1.40 -6.34 -6.97
N SER A 105 1.93 -5.41 -6.16
CA SER A 105 1.55 -3.99 -6.22
C SER A 105 1.98 -3.34 -7.54
N GLY A 106 3.21 -3.60 -7.99
CA GLY A 106 3.70 -3.10 -9.28
C GLY A 106 2.92 -3.65 -10.47
N GLY A 107 2.51 -4.93 -10.41
CA GLY A 107 1.64 -5.55 -11.41
C GLY A 107 0.27 -4.88 -11.49
N ALA A 108 -0.33 -4.53 -10.33
CA ALA A 108 -1.59 -3.78 -10.30
C ALA A 108 -1.45 -2.38 -10.96
N HIS A 109 -0.36 -1.67 -10.68
CA HIS A 109 -0.09 -0.38 -11.31
C HIS A 109 0.13 -0.52 -12.83
N ALA A 110 0.89 -1.53 -13.27
CA ALA A 110 1.14 -1.78 -14.68
C ALA A 110 -0.16 -2.15 -15.44
N LEU A 111 -1.03 -2.94 -14.81
CA LEU A 111 -2.32 -3.31 -15.40
C LEU A 111 -3.22 -2.08 -15.58
N ILE A 112 -3.28 -1.19 -14.59
CA ILE A 112 -4.03 0.06 -14.67
C ILE A 112 -3.45 0.98 -15.74
N GLY A 113 -2.12 1.13 -15.81
CA GLY A 113 -1.46 1.91 -16.87
C GLY A 113 -1.79 1.37 -18.26
N TRP A 114 -1.70 0.05 -18.45
CA TRP A 114 -2.08 -0.58 -19.70
C TRP A 114 -3.56 -0.35 -20.07
N GLN A 115 -4.47 -0.38 -19.11
CA GLN A 115 -5.89 -0.12 -19.35
C GLN A 115 -6.18 1.35 -19.70
N LEU A 116 -5.40 2.28 -19.16
CA LEU A 116 -5.53 3.72 -19.44
C LEU A 116 -4.82 4.15 -20.74
N GLY A 117 -4.08 3.25 -21.38
CA GLY A 117 -3.48 3.47 -22.70
C GLY A 117 -2.06 4.03 -22.69
N ASP A 118 -1.33 3.88 -21.58
CA ASP A 118 0.12 4.11 -21.51
C ASP A 118 0.93 3.00 -22.20
#